data_AF-A0A4S3MRD9-F1
#
_entry.id   AF-A0A4S3MRD9-F1
#
_cell.length_a   1.000
_cell.length_b   1.000
_cell.length_c   1.000
_cell.angle_alpha   90.00
_cell.angle_beta   90.00
_cell.angle_gamma   90.00
#
_symmetry.space_group_name_H-M   'P 1'
#
loop_
_entity.id
_entity.type
_entity.pdbx_description
1 polymer ?
#
loop_
_entity_poly.entity_id
_entity_poly.type
_entity_poly.pdbx_seq_one_letter_code
_entity_poly.pdbx_strand_id
1 'polypeptide(L)' 'MPILLVVLLIAVLAFAWVSRRGSTLTRSCRWRQDRRAGADVWRCAACGALMHRPDGRAPNDCLRDHPEKAD' A
#
# COMPACT_ATOMS: atom_id res chain seq x y z
N MET A 1 -32.95 -4.76 19.55
CA MET A 1 -32.51 -3.51 18.89
C MET A 1 -31.49 -3.80 17.79
N PRO A 2 -31.91 -4.42 16.67
CA PRO A 2 -31.00 -4.84 15.58
C PRO A 2 -30.46 -3.67 14.74
N ILE A 3 -31.09 -2.50 14.83
CA ILE A 3 -30.75 -1.31 14.04
C ILE A 3 -29.31 -0.86 14.28
N LEU A 4 -28.84 -0.89 15.54
CA LEU A 4 -27.45 -0.53 15.86
C LEU A 4 -26.44 -1.47 15.20
N LEU A 5 -26.75 -2.78 15.11
CA LEU A 5 -25.88 -3.75 14.45
C LEU A 5 -25.81 -3.50 12.93
N VAL A 6 -26.92 -3.13 12.31
CA VAL A 6 -26.95 -2.78 10.88
C VAL A 6 -26.13 -1.52 10.60
N VAL A 7 -26.27 -0.48 11.43
CA VAL A 7 -25.49 0.76 11.30
C VAL A 7 -24.01 0.47 11.49
N LEU A 8 -23.63 -0.31 12.51
CA LEU A 8 -22.24 -0.71 12.74
C LEU A 8 -21.67 -1.48 11.55
N LEU A 9 -22.43 -2.43 11.00
CA LEU A 9 -22.01 -3.22 9.85
C LEU A 9 -21.72 -2.33 8.63
N ILE A 10 -22.62 -1.39 8.32
CA ILE A 10 -22.44 -0.45 7.20
C ILE A 10 -21.21 0.42 7.43
N ALA A 11 -21.01 0.93 8.65
CA ALA A 11 -19.85 1.75 8.99
C ALA A 11 -18.52 0.98 8.81
N VAL A 12 -18.46 -0.26 9.29
CA VAL A 12 -17.28 -1.14 9.14
C VAL A 12 -17.01 -1.44 7.67
N LEU A 13 -18.05 -1.76 6.88
CA LEU A 13 -17.90 -2.02 5.44
C LEU A 13 -17.44 -0.78 4.67
N ALA A 14 -17.99 0.40 4.99
CA ALA A 14 -17.58 1.65 4.38
C ALA A 14 -16.12 1.99 4.72
N PHE A 15 -15.73 1.83 5.99
CA PHE A 15 -14.34 2.04 6.43
C PHE A 15 -13.36 1.06 5.76
N ALA A 16 -13.73 -0.22 5.69
CA ALA A 16 -12.94 -1.24 4.99
C ALA A 16 -12.82 -0.94 3.49
N TRP A 17 -13.85 -0.38 2.86
CA TRP A 17 -13.80 0.00 1.46
C TRP A 17 -12.89 1.20 1.22
N VAL A 18 -13.00 2.26 2.03
CA VAL A 18 -12.14 3.46 1.92
C VAL A 18 -10.68 3.13 2.19
N SER A 19 -10.39 2.36 3.25
CA SER A 19 -9.02 1.95 3.58
C SER A 19 -8.36 1.11 2.46
N ARG A 20 -9.14 0.30 1.74
CA ARG A 20 -8.64 -0.46 0.58
C ARG A 20 -8.38 0.40 -0.66
N ARG A 21 -9.06 1.54 -0.84
CA ARG A 21 -8.82 2.43 -2.01
C ARG A 21 -7.46 3.13 -1.96
N GLY A 22 -6.87 3.29 -0.79
CA GLY A 22 -5.57 3.94 -0.63
C GLY A 22 -4.36 3.04 -0.88
N SER A 23 -4.58 1.75 -1.18
CA SER A 23 -3.49 0.82 -1.48
C SER A 23 -3.67 0.22 -2.86
N THR A 24 -2.86 0.67 -3.82
CA THR A 24 -2.76 0.01 -5.13
C THR A 24 -1.75 -1.15 -5.11
N LEU A 25 -1.32 -1.61 -3.93
CA LEU A 25 -0.63 -2.90 -3.81
C LEU A 25 -1.56 -3.99 -4.34
N THR A 26 -1.29 -4.42 -5.57
CA THR A 26 -1.83 -5.67 -6.09
C THR A 26 -1.35 -6.80 -5.18
N ARG A 27 -2.10 -7.91 -5.10
CA ARG A 27 -1.71 -9.09 -4.29
C ARG A 27 -0.30 -9.59 -4.55
N SER A 28 0.25 -9.30 -5.73
CA SER A 28 1.60 -9.64 -6.12
C SER A 28 2.65 -8.64 -5.64
N CYS A 29 2.30 -7.38 -5.35
CA CYS A 29 3.27 -6.35 -5.03
C CYS A 29 3.73 -6.46 -3.56
N ARG A 30 5.01 -6.74 -3.34
CA ARG A 30 5.61 -6.91 -2.01
C ARG A 30 6.87 -6.06 -1.89
N TRP A 31 6.74 -4.92 -1.25
CA TRP A 31 7.87 -4.02 -0.97
C TRP A 31 8.78 -4.61 0.11
N ARG A 32 10.09 -4.57 -0.16
CA ARG A 32 11.16 -4.93 0.77
C ARG A 32 12.14 -3.78 0.81
N GLN A 33 12.54 -3.37 2.00
CA GLN A 33 13.59 -2.37 2.17
C GLN A 33 14.92 -2.99 1.71
N ASP A 34 15.57 -2.34 0.74
CA ASP A 34 16.88 -2.76 0.23
C ASP A 34 17.98 -2.02 1.00
N ARG A 35 18.36 -2.59 2.15
CA ARG A 35 19.41 -2.04 3.01
C ARG A 35 20.79 -1.95 2.34
N ARG A 36 21.00 -2.61 1.18
CA ARG A 36 22.26 -2.49 0.43
C ARG A 36 22.30 -1.20 -0.41
N ALA A 37 21.15 -0.77 -0.93
CA ALA A 37 21.04 0.46 -1.70
C ALA A 37 20.83 1.70 -0.82
N GLY A 38 20.30 1.52 0.39
CA GLY A 38 20.15 2.57 1.40
C GLY A 38 18.97 2.29 2.32
N ALA A 39 18.95 2.87 3.52
CA ALA A 39 17.81 2.71 4.43
C ALA A 39 16.49 3.25 3.83
N ASP A 40 16.59 4.19 2.90
CA ASP A 40 15.45 4.84 2.28
C ASP A 40 15.05 4.19 0.94
N VAL A 41 15.74 3.12 0.52
CA VAL A 41 15.45 2.45 -0.75
C VAL A 41 14.55 1.24 -0.51
N TRP A 42 13.43 1.21 -1.23
CA TRP A 42 12.48 0.12 -1.23
C TRP A 42 12.45 -0.55 -2.60
N ARG A 43 12.48 -1.88 -2.60
CA ARG A 43 12.41 -2.70 -3.81
C ARG A 43 11.22 -3.65 -3.75
N CYS A 44 10.42 -3.69 -4.80
CA CYS A 44 9.36 -4.67 -4.91
C CYS A 44 9.94 -6.05 -5.30
N ALA A 45 9.67 -7.07 -4.50
CA ALA A 45 10.14 -8.43 -4.75
C ALA A 45 9.46 -9.14 -5.93
N ALA A 46 8.34 -8.60 -6.44
CA ALA A 46 7.57 -9.22 -7.50
C ALA A 46 7.72 -8.55 -8.87
N CYS A 47 7.72 -7.22 -8.93
CA CYS A 47 7.94 -6.49 -10.19
C CYS A 47 9.35 -5.93 -10.32
N GLY A 48 10.15 -5.90 -9.25
CA GLY A 48 11.51 -5.36 -9.28
C GLY A 48 11.61 -3.84 -9.22
N ALA A 49 10.48 -3.12 -9.15
CA ALA A 49 10.46 -1.66 -9.04
C ALA A 49 11.24 -1.17 -7.81
N LEU A 50 11.94 -0.05 -7.96
CA LEU A 50 12.70 0.62 -6.93
C LEU A 50 12.04 1.96 -6.62
N MET A 51 11.99 2.32 -5.34
CA MET A 51 11.45 3.60 -4.87
C MET A 51 12.32 4.13 -3.75
N HIS A 52 12.61 5.42 -3.76
CA HIS A 52 13.21 6.10 -2.63
C HIS A 52 12.11 6.70 -1.74
N ARG A 53 12.11 6.34 -0.45
CA ARG A 53 11.19 6.85 0.58
C ARG A 53 11.99 7.26 1.81
N PRO A 54 12.35 8.56 1.93
CA PRO A 54 13.10 9.08 3.07
C PRO A 54 12.27 9.10 4.37
N ASP A 55 10.96 8.90 4.29
CA ASP A 55 10.08 8.79 5.45
C ASP A 55 10.10 7.39 6.09
N GLY A 56 10.94 6.47 5.59
CA GLY A 56 11.16 5.14 6.16
C GLY A 56 9.94 4.22 6.08
N ARG A 57 8.88 4.63 5.39
CA ARG A 57 7.65 3.85 5.23
C ARG A 57 7.64 3.09 3.91
N ALA A 58 7.14 1.86 3.97
CA ALA A 58 6.92 1.07 2.78
C ALA A 58 5.91 1.78 1.85
N PRO A 59 6.12 1.74 0.52
CA PRO A 59 5.15 2.28 -0.42
C PRO A 59 3.82 1.53 -0.35
N ASN A 60 2.72 2.27 -0.38
CA ASN A 60 1.36 1.70 -0.39
C ASN A 60 0.82 1.48 -1.81
N ASP A 61 1.60 1.87 -2.83
CA ASP A 61 1.26 1.75 -4.24
C ASP A 61 2.22 0.83 -4.98
N CYS A 62 1.72 0.14 -6.00
CA CYS A 62 2.58 -0.64 -6.89
C CYS A 62 3.07 0.23 -8.05
N LEU A 63 4.38 0.38 -8.18
CA LEU A 63 5.02 1.19 -9.22
C LEU A 63 5.05 0.50 -10.61
N ARG A 64 4.43 -0.68 -10.76
CA ARG A 64 4.33 -1.37 -12.07
C ARG A 64 3.55 -0.53 -13.08
N ASP A 65 2.42 0.03 -12.66
CA ASP A 65 1.51 0.76 -13.54
C ASP A 65 1.72 2.29 -13.46
N HIS A 66 2.51 2.75 -12.49
CA HIS A 66 2.79 4.17 -12.23
C HIS A 66 4.29 4.43 -12.03
N PRO A 67 5.16 4.17 -13.02
CA PRO A 67 6.60 4.37 -12.88
C PRO A 67 6.98 5.83 -12.58
N GLU A 68 6.12 6.80 -12.91
CA GLU A 68 6.32 8.25 -12.66
C GLU A 68 6.53 8.60 -11.17
N LYS A 69 6.05 7.77 -10.25
CA LYS A 69 6.14 8.03 -8.80
C LYS A 69 7.43 7.50 -8.17
N ALA A 70 8.36 6.96 -8.97
CA ALA A 70 9.60 6.37 -8.49
C ALA A 70 10.69 7.43 -8.20
N ASP A 71 10.57 8.63 -8.78
CA ASP A 71 11.52 9.75 -8.73
C ASP A 71 11.35 10.63 -7.48
#